data_AF-A0A974PN83-F1
#
_entry.id   AF-A0A974PN83-F1
#
_cell.length_a   1.000
_cell.length_b   1.000
_cell.length_c   1.000
_cell.angle_alpha   90.00
_cell.angle_beta   90.00
_cell.angle_gamma   90.00
#
_symmetry.space_group_name_H-M   'P 1'
#
loop_
_entity.id
_entity.type
_entity.pdbx_description
1 polymer ?
#
loop_
_entity_poly.entity_id
_entity_poly.type
_entity_poly.pdbx_seq_one_letter_code
_entity_poly.pdbx_strand_id
1 'polypeptide(L)'
;MALKLTNNATGLLAANINSSVTSISLAGSAGSKFPTLGASDWSPVVVVDGSGNLEIMRCTARSGDVLTVTRGQEGTTARSFSSGARVDVRLTSAALAEFALASDMTTALNLKADLASPEFTGTPRAPKAADGDDSDQIATTEWVQDFVPIPIGTVLEFHGATLPARFLWANGSAVSRVTYALLFAAMGSPSASGDGSTTFNTPDRRGRVGVGKDNMGGVTAAGRVTTAGSGIDGATLGASGGAQNVTMTAAQMPAHDHNVAATQAAHKHTVPISRTISVQTGGSALATGAGPIDTSEETPAITVTEDSIGGGQAHNNMPPSIVCNFIVYVGV
;
A
#
# COMPACT_ATOMS: atom_id res chain seq x y z
N MET A 1 -21.93 52.99 5.76
CA MET A 1 -21.99 54.34 6.35
C MET A 1 -21.15 54.29 7.62
N ALA A 2 -19.89 54.74 7.64
CA ALA A 2 -19.04 54.43 8.79
C ALA A 2 -19.35 55.37 9.97
N LEU A 3 -19.47 54.78 11.16
CA LEU A 3 -19.51 55.54 12.41
C LEU A 3 -18.15 56.22 12.64
N LYS A 4 -18.16 57.53 12.91
CA LYS A 4 -17.00 58.32 13.29
C LYS A 4 -17.20 58.89 14.69
N LEU A 5 -16.18 58.73 15.52
CA LEU A 5 -16.15 59.25 16.89
C LEU A 5 -14.81 59.96 17.11
N THR A 6 -14.82 60.99 17.94
CA THR A 6 -13.62 61.65 18.44
C THR A 6 -13.72 61.76 19.96
N ASN A 7 -12.57 61.68 20.63
CA ASN A 7 -12.53 61.74 22.09
C ASN A 7 -12.96 63.12 22.58
N ASN A 8 -13.89 63.14 23.55
CA ASN A 8 -14.29 64.34 24.28
C ASN A 8 -14.76 65.50 23.37
N ALA A 9 -15.42 65.20 22.26
CA ALA A 9 -15.99 66.22 21.38
C ALA A 9 -17.18 66.89 22.06
N THR A 10 -16.95 68.09 22.57
CA THR A 10 -17.97 68.92 23.23
C THR A 10 -17.92 70.36 22.70
N GLY A 11 -19.09 70.91 22.42
CA GLY A 11 -19.31 72.30 22.03
C GLY A 11 -20.60 72.86 22.63
N LEU A 12 -20.88 74.13 22.35
CA LEU A 12 -22.12 74.80 22.72
C LEU A 12 -22.84 75.25 21.44
N LEU A 13 -24.17 75.28 21.43
CA LEU A 13 -24.91 75.89 20.33
C LEU A 13 -24.60 77.39 20.25
N ALA A 14 -24.30 77.89 19.05
CA ALA A 14 -24.08 79.31 18.79
C ALA A 14 -25.38 80.13 18.73
N ALA A 15 -26.49 79.49 18.36
CA ALA A 15 -27.80 80.12 18.20
C ALA A 15 -28.93 79.20 18.67
N ASN A 16 -30.11 79.77 18.90
CA ASN A 16 -31.31 79.01 19.17
C ASN A 16 -31.64 78.13 17.95
N ILE A 17 -32.08 76.90 18.20
CA ILE A 17 -32.55 75.97 17.18
C ILE A 17 -33.99 75.57 17.47
N ASN A 18 -34.79 75.33 16.42
CA ASN A 18 -36.13 74.75 16.54
C ASN A 18 -36.12 73.26 16.13
N SER A 19 -37.27 72.59 16.19
CA SER A 19 -37.40 71.15 15.88
C SER A 19 -37.17 70.78 14.41
N SER A 20 -37.12 71.75 13.49
CA SER A 20 -37.08 71.50 12.04
C SER A 20 -35.74 71.84 11.40
N VAL A 21 -34.80 72.47 12.12
CA VAL A 21 -33.47 72.77 11.54
C VAL A 21 -32.66 71.49 11.32
N THR A 22 -32.00 71.41 10.17
CA THR A 22 -31.10 70.30 9.76
C THR A 22 -29.63 70.70 9.80
N SER A 23 -29.34 71.93 10.22
CA SER A 23 -27.97 72.43 10.42
C SER A 23 -27.91 73.17 11.74
N ILE A 24 -26.95 72.79 12.58
CA ILE A 24 -26.70 73.42 13.87
C ILE A 24 -25.30 74.02 13.85
N SER A 25 -25.15 75.23 14.41
CA SER A 25 -23.85 75.92 14.47
C SER A 25 -23.29 75.86 15.89
N LEU A 26 -22.01 75.59 16.02
CA LEU A 26 -21.29 75.52 17.29
C LEU A 26 -20.59 76.85 17.58
N ALA A 27 -20.57 77.24 18.85
CA ALA A 27 -19.91 78.45 19.31
C ALA A 27 -18.39 78.24 19.44
N GLY A 28 -17.63 79.35 19.36
CA GLY A 28 -16.22 79.39 19.76
C GLY A 28 -15.30 78.44 19.00
N SER A 29 -15.54 78.21 17.71
CA SER A 29 -14.73 77.32 16.86
C SER A 29 -14.65 75.86 17.32
N ALA A 30 -15.68 75.41 18.06
CA ALA A 30 -15.73 74.07 18.64
C ALA A 30 -15.96 72.95 17.61
N GLY A 31 -16.34 73.28 16.37
CA GLY A 31 -16.52 72.30 15.30
C GLY A 31 -15.28 71.45 15.08
N SER A 32 -14.09 72.03 15.21
CA SER A 32 -12.79 71.35 15.12
C SER A 32 -12.67 70.10 16.01
N LYS A 33 -13.38 70.06 17.15
CA LYS A 33 -13.36 68.94 18.11
C LYS A 33 -14.22 67.75 17.67
N PHE A 34 -15.17 67.97 16.76
CA PHE A 34 -16.04 66.92 16.21
C PHE A 34 -15.34 66.19 15.05
N PRO A 35 -15.75 64.94 14.74
CA PRO A 35 -15.12 64.16 13.69
C PRO A 35 -15.21 64.84 12.32
N THR A 36 -14.19 64.62 11.48
CA THR A 36 -14.31 64.87 10.05
C THR A 36 -15.11 63.72 9.42
N LEU A 37 -16.15 64.05 8.68
CA LEU A 37 -17.06 63.08 8.06
C LEU A 37 -16.84 63.06 6.54
N GLY A 38 -16.57 61.88 5.99
CA GLY A 38 -16.56 61.63 4.55
C GLY A 38 -17.97 61.41 3.99
N ALA A 39 -18.05 61.13 2.69
CA ALA A 39 -19.32 60.80 2.04
C ALA A 39 -19.93 59.55 2.70
N SER A 40 -21.16 59.68 3.20
CA SER A 40 -21.84 58.60 3.93
C SER A 40 -21.14 58.19 5.25
N ASP A 41 -20.36 59.05 5.88
CA ASP A 41 -20.00 58.86 7.29
C ASP A 41 -21.08 59.46 8.20
N TRP A 42 -21.10 59.04 9.46
CA TRP A 42 -21.97 59.66 10.45
C TRP A 42 -21.34 59.72 11.84
N SER A 43 -21.75 60.69 12.65
CA SER A 43 -21.40 60.79 14.07
C SER A 43 -22.67 61.00 14.89
N PRO A 44 -22.86 60.29 16.02
CA PRO A 44 -23.91 60.59 16.97
C PRO A 44 -23.60 61.93 17.62
N VAL A 45 -24.55 62.85 17.61
CA VAL A 45 -24.44 64.14 18.25
C VAL A 45 -25.62 64.31 19.17
N VAL A 46 -25.36 64.53 20.46
CA VAL A 46 -26.38 64.67 21.49
C VAL A 46 -26.37 66.11 21.98
N VAL A 47 -27.49 66.79 21.86
CA VAL A 47 -27.70 68.11 22.48
C VAL A 47 -28.39 67.93 23.83
N VAL A 48 -27.95 68.67 24.84
CA VAL A 48 -28.52 68.66 26.19
C VAL A 48 -28.64 70.08 26.73
N ASP A 49 -29.81 70.45 27.26
CA ASP A 49 -30.00 71.74 27.93
C ASP A 49 -29.61 71.68 29.42
N GLY A 50 -29.62 72.85 30.09
CA GLY A 50 -29.31 72.95 31.52
C GLY A 50 -30.33 72.26 32.45
N SER A 51 -31.48 71.87 31.91
CA SER A 51 -32.55 71.15 32.63
C SER A 51 -32.47 69.63 32.42
N GLY A 52 -31.48 69.14 31.66
CA GLY A 52 -31.28 67.72 31.38
C GLY A 52 -32.15 67.16 30.25
N ASN A 53 -32.90 68.00 29.53
CA ASN A 53 -33.57 67.55 28.31
C ASN A 53 -32.52 67.26 27.25
N LEU A 54 -32.63 66.10 26.60
CA LEU A 54 -31.69 65.68 25.56
C LEU A 54 -32.39 65.34 24.25
N GLU A 55 -31.65 65.49 23.16
CA GLU A 55 -32.01 64.97 21.85
C GLU A 55 -30.77 64.33 21.21
N ILE A 56 -30.95 63.14 20.63
CA ILE A 56 -29.93 62.45 19.87
C ILE A 56 -30.14 62.78 18.39
N MET A 57 -29.07 63.18 17.72
CA MET A 57 -29.05 63.54 16.30
C MET A 57 -27.99 62.71 15.57
N ARG A 58 -28.22 62.50 14.28
CA ARG A 58 -27.25 61.86 13.37
C ARG A 58 -26.56 62.95 12.56
N CYS A 59 -25.32 63.29 12.90
CA CYS A 59 -24.54 64.23 12.12
C CYS A 59 -23.97 63.51 10.89
N THR A 60 -24.20 64.05 9.69
CA THR A 60 -23.82 63.46 8.41
C THR A 60 -22.80 64.29 7.64
N ALA A 61 -22.61 65.55 8.02
CA ALA A 61 -21.54 66.40 7.50
C ALA A 61 -21.14 67.46 8.52
N ARG A 62 -19.88 67.92 8.42
CA ARG A 62 -19.36 69.07 9.15
C ARG A 62 -18.69 70.02 8.18
N SER A 63 -19.08 71.30 8.22
CA SER A 63 -18.39 72.39 7.52
C SER A 63 -18.01 73.46 8.54
N GLY A 64 -16.73 73.50 8.92
CA GLY A 64 -16.26 74.34 10.03
C GLY A 64 -16.99 74.04 11.33
N ASP A 65 -17.73 75.02 11.84
CA ASP A 65 -18.54 74.93 13.07
C ASP A 65 -20.00 74.52 12.82
N VAL A 66 -20.38 74.27 11.57
CA VAL A 66 -21.74 73.86 11.22
C VAL A 66 -21.79 72.34 11.07
N LEU A 67 -22.66 71.70 11.85
CA LEU A 67 -22.98 70.29 11.76
C LEU A 67 -24.30 70.12 11.01
N THR A 68 -24.28 69.40 9.90
CA THR A 68 -25.49 68.91 9.23
C THR A 68 -25.99 67.68 9.96
N VAL A 69 -27.25 67.71 10.39
CA VAL A 69 -27.84 66.72 11.29
C VAL A 69 -29.22 66.27 10.83
N THR A 70 -29.50 64.98 11.02
CA THR A 70 -30.86 64.45 11.07
C THR A 70 -31.31 64.42 12.53
N ARG A 71 -32.45 65.06 12.81
CA ARG A 71 -33.01 65.27 14.15
C ARG A 71 -33.74 64.04 14.69
N GLY A 72 -34.02 64.01 15.99
CA GLY A 72 -34.90 63.04 16.64
C GLY A 72 -34.54 61.57 16.39
N GLN A 73 -33.29 61.20 16.64
CA GLN A 73 -32.80 59.83 16.44
C GLN A 73 -32.98 58.98 17.70
N GLU A 74 -32.93 57.66 17.52
CA GLU A 74 -32.87 56.69 18.63
C GLU A 74 -34.01 56.85 19.65
N GLY A 75 -35.21 57.17 19.15
CA GLY A 75 -36.42 57.33 19.98
C GLY A 75 -36.54 58.70 20.66
N THR A 76 -35.60 59.62 20.44
CA THR A 76 -35.74 61.01 20.90
C THR A 76 -36.60 61.83 19.94
N THR A 77 -37.36 62.78 20.46
CA THR A 77 -38.16 63.71 19.64
C THR A 77 -37.34 64.96 19.31
N ALA A 78 -37.46 65.48 18.10
CA ALA A 78 -36.84 66.73 17.72
C ALA A 78 -37.41 67.92 18.52
N ARG A 79 -36.56 68.71 19.17
CA ARG A 79 -36.97 69.80 20.08
C ARG A 79 -36.28 71.12 19.78
N SER A 80 -36.80 72.20 20.37
CA SER A 80 -36.11 73.49 20.38
C SER A 80 -35.08 73.53 21.51
N PHE A 81 -33.90 74.07 21.24
CA PHE A 81 -32.85 74.31 22.24
C PHE A 81 -32.36 75.74 22.12
N SER A 82 -32.12 76.38 23.26
CA SER A 82 -31.54 77.73 23.30
C SER A 82 -30.04 77.70 22.99
N SER A 83 -29.51 78.82 22.51
CA SER A 83 -28.07 79.06 22.41
C SER A 83 -27.40 78.77 23.76
N GLY A 84 -26.18 78.22 23.70
CA GLY A 84 -25.45 77.77 24.89
C GLY A 84 -25.81 76.35 25.36
N ALA A 85 -26.78 75.65 24.75
CA ALA A 85 -27.00 74.24 25.04
C ALA A 85 -25.78 73.40 24.63
N ARG A 86 -25.46 72.39 25.44
CA ARG A 86 -24.27 71.55 25.24
C ARG A 86 -24.51 70.56 24.11
N VAL A 87 -23.53 70.42 23.22
CA VAL A 87 -23.53 69.47 22.11
C VAL A 87 -22.33 68.54 22.28
N ASP A 88 -22.57 67.23 22.32
CA ASP A 88 -21.53 66.22 22.53
C ASP A 88 -21.59 65.11 21.49
N VAL A 89 -20.44 64.54 21.13
CA VAL A 89 -20.42 63.17 20.58
C VAL A 89 -20.48 62.19 21.74
N ARG A 90 -21.50 61.33 21.76
CA ARG A 90 -21.68 60.30 22.79
C ARG A 90 -21.78 58.92 22.16
N LEU A 91 -21.39 57.89 22.90
CA LEU A 91 -21.73 56.51 22.55
C LEU A 91 -23.24 56.35 22.73
N THR A 92 -23.95 56.15 21.63
CA THR A 92 -25.39 55.91 21.61
C THR A 92 -25.68 54.45 21.27
N SER A 93 -26.94 54.02 21.38
CA SER A 93 -27.34 52.64 21.11
C SER A 93 -27.05 52.27 19.65
N ALA A 94 -27.39 53.15 18.71
CA ALA A 94 -27.07 52.96 17.29
C ALA A 94 -25.55 52.96 17.03
N ALA A 95 -24.79 53.80 17.74
CA ALA A 95 -23.33 53.80 17.60
C ALA A 95 -22.71 52.49 18.13
N LEU A 96 -23.23 51.94 19.23
CA LEU A 96 -22.77 50.66 19.76
C LEU A 96 -23.21 49.48 18.88
N ALA A 97 -24.38 49.56 18.24
CA ALA A 97 -24.87 48.54 17.32
C ALA A 97 -24.03 48.43 16.03
N GLU A 98 -23.43 49.54 15.57
CA GLU A 98 -22.45 49.51 14.45
C GLU A 98 -21.15 48.80 14.85
N PHE A 99 -20.87 48.64 16.14
CA PHE A 99 -19.74 47.86 16.65
C PHE A 99 -20.12 46.36 16.70
N ALA A 100 -20.34 45.77 15.53
CA ALA A 100 -20.85 44.41 15.35
C ALA A 100 -19.81 43.31 15.63
N LEU A 101 -19.26 43.25 16.86
CA LEU A 101 -18.36 42.17 17.28
C LEU A 101 -18.99 40.76 17.20
N ALA A 102 -20.32 40.66 17.29
CA ALA A 102 -21.01 39.37 17.30
C ALA A 102 -21.09 38.71 15.92
N SER A 103 -21.35 39.46 14.85
CA SER A 103 -21.48 38.88 13.51
C SER A 103 -20.14 38.42 12.96
N ASP A 104 -19.12 39.26 13.08
CA ASP A 104 -17.79 38.97 12.54
C ASP A 104 -17.13 37.80 13.29
N MET A 105 -17.33 37.75 14.61
CA MET A 105 -16.89 36.61 15.43
C MET A 105 -17.67 35.34 15.09
N THR A 106 -18.99 35.42 14.91
CA THR A 106 -19.80 34.26 14.49
C THR A 106 -19.35 33.75 13.12
N THR A 107 -19.09 34.64 12.16
CA THR A 107 -18.56 34.26 10.85
C THR A 107 -17.19 33.60 10.96
N ALA A 108 -16.29 34.14 11.80
CA ALA A 108 -14.97 33.54 12.01
C ALA A 108 -15.04 32.17 12.71
N LEU A 109 -15.96 32.00 13.67
CA LEU A 109 -16.18 30.73 14.38
C LEU A 109 -16.81 29.67 13.47
N ASN A 110 -17.75 30.06 12.60
CA ASN A 110 -18.39 29.14 11.64
C ASN A 110 -17.42 28.60 10.57
N LEU A 111 -16.22 29.16 10.45
CA LEU A 111 -15.16 28.63 9.58
C LEU A 111 -14.27 27.58 10.27
N LYS A 112 -14.49 27.29 11.56
CA LYS A 112 -13.75 26.27 12.31
C LYS A 112 -14.56 24.97 12.36
N ALA A 113 -13.85 23.86 12.50
CA ALA A 113 -14.47 22.56 12.74
C ALA A 113 -14.87 22.43 14.23
N ASP A 114 -15.87 21.60 14.51
CA ASP A 114 -16.29 21.30 15.88
C ASP A 114 -15.15 20.62 16.67
N LEU A 115 -15.04 20.94 17.96
CA LEU A 115 -14.00 20.39 18.83
C LEU A 115 -14.19 18.89 19.07
N ALA A 116 -15.44 18.44 19.17
CA ALA A 116 -15.80 17.05 19.37
C ALA A 116 -16.50 16.53 18.12
N SER A 117 -16.01 15.41 17.59
CA SER A 117 -16.58 14.74 16.42
C SER A 117 -16.73 15.64 15.18
N PRO A 118 -15.66 16.32 14.72
CA PRO A 118 -15.74 17.11 13.50
C PRO A 118 -16.06 16.24 12.28
N GLU A 119 -16.96 16.71 11.42
CA GLU A 119 -17.15 16.16 10.08
C GLU A 119 -16.25 16.90 9.08
N PHE A 120 -15.29 16.21 8.47
CA PHE A 120 -14.44 16.77 7.43
C PHE A 120 -15.05 16.53 6.04
N THR A 121 -15.07 17.56 5.20
CA THR A 121 -15.48 17.48 3.79
C THR A 121 -14.31 17.84 2.85
N GLY A 122 -14.37 17.41 1.58
CA GLY A 122 -13.31 17.67 0.60
C GLY A 122 -12.10 16.73 0.73
N THR A 123 -10.88 17.27 0.58
CA THR A 123 -9.61 16.53 0.68
C THR A 123 -8.75 17.06 1.85
N PRO A 124 -9.10 16.74 3.11
CA PRO A 124 -8.32 17.16 4.26
C PRO A 124 -6.89 16.63 4.18
N ARG A 125 -5.92 17.49 4.52
CA ARG A 125 -4.50 17.13 4.60
C ARG A 125 -4.12 16.93 6.07
N ALA A 126 -3.47 15.81 6.36
CA ALA A 126 -2.86 15.53 7.65
C ALA A 126 -1.40 15.09 7.45
N PRO A 127 -0.51 15.28 8.44
CA PRO A 127 0.82 14.71 8.41
C PRO A 127 0.77 13.18 8.32
N LYS A 128 1.69 12.56 7.56
CA LYS A 128 1.89 11.11 7.59
C LYS A 128 2.32 10.71 9.01
N ALA A 129 1.63 9.74 9.60
CA ALA A 129 2.03 9.17 10.89
C ALA A 129 3.35 8.39 10.75
N ALA A 130 4.04 8.16 11.86
CA ALA A 130 5.23 7.31 11.86
C ALA A 130 4.85 5.83 11.65
N ASP A 131 5.81 5.02 11.23
CA ASP A 131 5.61 3.57 11.13
C ASP A 131 5.41 2.98 12.53
N GLY A 132 4.32 2.23 12.73
CA GLY A 132 3.99 1.63 14.03
C GLY A 132 3.31 2.56 15.04
N ASP A 133 2.88 3.76 14.61
CA ASP A 133 2.09 4.69 15.43
C ASP A 133 0.70 4.11 15.77
N ASP A 134 0.34 4.12 17.05
CA ASP A 134 -0.94 3.64 17.60
C ASP A 134 -1.76 4.74 18.29
N SER A 135 -1.42 6.01 18.06
CA SER A 135 -2.10 7.17 18.62
C SER A 135 -3.43 7.50 17.94
N ASP A 136 -4.14 8.50 18.47
CA ASP A 136 -5.38 9.03 17.89
C ASP A 136 -5.16 9.91 16.64
N GLN A 137 -3.95 9.92 16.05
CA GLN A 137 -3.69 10.65 14.82
C GLN A 137 -4.49 10.05 13.65
N ILE A 138 -5.06 10.91 12.80
CA ILE A 138 -5.74 10.48 11.58
C ILE A 138 -4.75 9.76 10.66
N ALA A 139 -5.07 8.52 10.29
CA ALA A 139 -4.33 7.77 9.29
C ALA A 139 -4.48 8.41 7.89
N THR A 140 -3.37 8.86 7.30
CA THR A 140 -3.36 9.36 5.92
C THR A 140 -3.45 8.21 4.92
N THR A 141 -3.92 8.47 3.69
CA THR A 141 -3.91 7.47 2.61
C THR A 141 -2.50 7.00 2.27
N GLU A 142 -1.49 7.85 2.45
CA GLU A 142 -0.08 7.50 2.32
C GLU A 142 0.34 6.49 3.40
N TRP A 143 0.03 6.76 4.67
CA TRP A 143 0.34 5.85 5.77
C TRP A 143 -0.36 4.49 5.60
N VAL A 144 -1.65 4.48 5.24
CA VAL A 144 -2.41 3.23 5.01
C VAL A 144 -1.83 2.44 3.83
N GLN A 145 -1.37 3.11 2.78
CA GLN A 145 -0.76 2.45 1.63
C GLN A 145 0.64 1.91 1.92
N ASP A 146 1.35 2.46 2.90
CA ASP A 146 2.62 1.91 3.40
C ASP A 146 2.39 0.78 4.40
N PHE A 147 1.28 0.80 5.14
CA PHE A 147 0.85 -0.25 6.05
C PHE A 147 0.27 -1.49 5.34
N VAL A 148 0.77 -1.85 4.15
CA VAL A 148 0.58 -3.22 3.66
C VAL A 148 1.55 -4.09 4.50
N PRO A 149 1.08 -5.02 5.35
CA PRO A 149 1.91 -5.74 6.32
C PRO A 149 2.77 -6.83 5.67
N ILE A 150 3.12 -6.66 4.39
CA ILE A 150 3.86 -7.61 3.58
C ILE A 150 5.21 -6.96 3.28
N PRO A 151 6.31 -7.47 3.85
CA PRO A 151 7.64 -6.94 3.57
C PRO A 151 7.95 -6.97 2.07
N ILE A 152 8.60 -5.92 1.57
CA ILE A 152 9.10 -5.86 0.18
C ILE A 152 10.00 -7.08 -0.08
N GLY A 153 9.82 -7.72 -1.24
CA GLY A 153 10.51 -8.96 -1.61
C GLY A 153 9.76 -10.24 -1.21
N THR A 154 8.64 -10.14 -0.50
CA THR A 154 7.77 -11.29 -0.21
C THR A 154 7.14 -11.81 -1.49
N VAL A 155 7.18 -13.13 -1.69
CA VAL A 155 6.56 -13.83 -2.81
C VAL A 155 5.25 -14.47 -2.35
N LEU A 156 4.17 -14.21 -3.08
CA LEU A 156 2.83 -14.71 -2.80
C LEU A 156 2.34 -15.58 -3.94
N GLU A 157 1.54 -16.59 -3.58
CA GLU A 157 0.73 -17.34 -4.52
C GLU A 157 -0.46 -16.48 -4.99
N PHE A 158 -0.73 -16.51 -6.29
CA PHE A 158 -1.74 -15.67 -6.92
C PHE A 158 -2.47 -16.41 -8.04
N HIS A 159 -3.80 -16.49 -7.94
CA HIS A 159 -4.64 -17.22 -8.88
C HIS A 159 -5.21 -16.34 -10.01
N GLY A 160 -4.97 -15.03 -9.98
CA GLY A 160 -5.42 -14.10 -11.01
C GLY A 160 -4.51 -14.08 -12.24
N ALA A 161 -5.09 -13.75 -13.40
CA ALA A 161 -4.35 -13.65 -14.66
C ALA A 161 -3.64 -12.30 -14.85
N THR A 162 -4.13 -11.24 -14.20
CA THR A 162 -3.59 -9.87 -14.35
C THR A 162 -2.76 -9.51 -13.13
N LEU A 163 -1.55 -8.99 -13.37
CA LEU A 163 -0.64 -8.57 -12.31
C LEU A 163 -1.23 -7.39 -11.51
N PRO A 164 -1.41 -7.51 -10.19
CA PRO A 164 -1.88 -6.40 -9.36
C PRO A 164 -0.85 -5.27 -9.30
N ALA A 165 -1.31 -4.05 -9.05
CA ALA A 165 -0.42 -2.91 -8.82
C ALA A 165 0.53 -3.20 -7.63
N ARG A 166 1.77 -2.68 -7.69
CA ARG A 166 2.81 -2.87 -6.67
C ARG A 166 3.37 -4.29 -6.56
N PHE A 167 3.17 -5.09 -7.61
CA PHE A 167 3.77 -6.42 -7.74
C PHE A 167 4.50 -6.58 -9.07
N LEU A 168 5.44 -7.52 -9.09
CA LEU A 168 6.06 -8.06 -10.30
C LEU A 168 5.85 -9.57 -10.38
N TRP A 169 5.93 -10.14 -11.58
CA TRP A 169 5.95 -11.60 -11.73
C TRP A 169 7.24 -12.19 -11.14
N ALA A 170 7.11 -13.27 -10.37
CA ALA A 170 8.25 -14.07 -9.91
C ALA A 170 8.63 -15.10 -10.99
N ASN A 171 9.14 -14.60 -12.12
CA ASN A 171 9.46 -15.36 -13.32
C ASN A 171 10.93 -15.28 -13.77
N GLY A 172 11.83 -14.75 -12.93
CA GLY A 172 13.24 -14.58 -13.31
C GLY A 172 13.54 -13.38 -14.21
N SER A 173 12.58 -12.49 -14.47
CA SER A 173 12.81 -11.32 -15.34
C SER A 173 13.80 -10.32 -14.73
N ALA A 174 14.66 -9.76 -15.57
CA ALA A 174 15.55 -8.66 -15.20
C ALA A 174 14.76 -7.35 -15.03
N VAL A 175 14.99 -6.66 -13.91
CA VAL A 175 14.31 -5.43 -13.51
C VAL A 175 15.33 -4.38 -13.06
N SER A 176 14.98 -3.10 -13.23
CA SER A 176 15.88 -1.96 -12.95
C SER A 176 16.14 -1.80 -11.45
N ARG A 177 17.42 -1.69 -11.08
CA ARG A 177 17.85 -1.38 -9.70
C ARG A 177 17.43 0.02 -9.25
N VAL A 178 17.27 0.95 -10.19
CA VAL A 178 16.84 2.33 -9.89
C VAL A 178 15.34 2.37 -9.66
N THR A 179 14.57 1.73 -10.54
CA THR A 179 13.10 1.73 -10.44
C THR A 179 12.61 0.94 -9.22
N TYR A 180 13.28 -0.17 -8.89
CA TYR A 180 12.90 -1.05 -7.78
C TYR A 180 14.00 -1.09 -6.71
N ALA A 181 14.47 0.09 -6.28
CA ALA A 181 15.58 0.22 -5.34
C ALA A 181 15.31 -0.47 -3.99
N LEU A 182 14.08 -0.35 -3.46
CA LEU A 182 13.69 -1.00 -2.21
C LEU A 182 13.68 -2.53 -2.35
N LEU A 183 13.18 -3.06 -3.47
CA LEU A 183 13.20 -4.49 -3.74
C LEU A 183 14.63 -5.01 -3.88
N PHE A 184 15.50 -4.27 -4.57
CA PHE A 184 16.91 -4.62 -4.70
C PHE A 184 17.61 -4.68 -3.34
N ALA A 185 17.36 -3.69 -2.48
CA ALA A 185 17.88 -3.65 -1.12
C ALA A 185 17.38 -4.83 -0.26
N ALA A 186 16.10 -5.19 -0.39
CA ALA A 186 15.49 -6.26 0.38
C ALA A 186 15.95 -7.67 -0.05
N MET A 187 16.05 -7.92 -1.36
CA MET A 187 16.44 -9.24 -1.87
C MET A 187 17.94 -9.52 -1.76
N GLY A 188 18.77 -8.47 -1.80
CA GLY A 188 20.23 -8.59 -1.80
C GLY A 188 20.79 -9.29 -3.05
N SER A 189 22.06 -9.71 -2.97
CA SER A 189 22.79 -10.40 -4.05
C SER A 189 22.44 -11.89 -4.35
N PRO A 190 21.68 -12.68 -3.55
CA PRO A 190 21.91 -14.11 -3.56
C PRO A 190 21.15 -14.93 -4.62
N SER A 191 20.36 -14.37 -5.53
CA SER A 191 19.69 -15.17 -6.60
C SER A 191 19.53 -14.48 -7.96
N ALA A 192 20.16 -13.31 -8.14
CA ALA A 192 19.75 -12.33 -9.13
C ALA A 192 20.96 -11.64 -9.77
N SER A 193 21.87 -12.41 -10.37
CA SER A 193 22.81 -11.85 -11.33
C SER A 193 22.01 -11.37 -12.54
N GLY A 194 21.56 -10.12 -12.48
CA GLY A 194 21.16 -9.38 -13.68
C GLY A 194 22.38 -9.13 -14.56
N ASP A 195 22.48 -7.95 -15.13
CA ASP A 195 23.67 -7.50 -15.89
C ASP A 195 24.91 -7.19 -15.01
N GLY A 196 24.83 -7.37 -13.68
CA GLY A 196 25.88 -7.01 -12.74
C GLY A 196 26.02 -5.50 -12.46
N SER A 197 25.19 -4.65 -13.09
CA SER A 197 25.31 -3.18 -13.01
C SER A 197 23.97 -2.49 -12.77
N THR A 198 23.06 -2.49 -13.75
CA THR A 198 21.84 -1.68 -13.76
C THR A 198 20.58 -2.48 -13.41
N THR A 199 20.67 -3.82 -13.44
CA THR A 199 19.52 -4.72 -13.26
C THR A 199 19.79 -5.82 -12.23
N PHE A 200 18.71 -6.44 -11.78
CA PHE A 200 18.68 -7.66 -10.99
C PHE A 200 17.45 -8.47 -11.40
N ASN A 201 17.46 -9.78 -11.21
CA ASN A 201 16.34 -10.64 -11.59
C ASN A 201 15.34 -10.83 -10.44
N THR A 202 14.05 -10.91 -10.76
CA THR A 202 13.05 -11.42 -9.80
C THR A 202 13.30 -12.90 -9.50
N PRO A 203 12.78 -13.46 -8.40
CA PRO A 203 12.81 -14.90 -8.18
C PRO A 203 12.15 -15.64 -9.35
N ASP A 204 12.64 -16.81 -9.74
CA ASP A 204 11.98 -17.66 -10.74
C ASP A 204 11.24 -18.81 -10.07
N ARG A 205 9.91 -18.69 -10.03
CA ARG A 205 8.99 -19.68 -9.42
C ARG A 205 8.30 -20.57 -10.45
N ARG A 206 8.58 -20.40 -11.75
CA ARG A 206 7.93 -21.18 -12.80
C ARG A 206 8.27 -22.66 -12.64
N GLY A 207 7.24 -23.49 -12.44
CA GLY A 207 7.39 -24.94 -12.30
C GLY A 207 8.14 -25.41 -11.05
N ARG A 208 8.30 -24.56 -10.02
CA ARG A 208 9.17 -24.83 -8.87
C ARG A 208 8.42 -24.79 -7.54
N VAL A 209 8.70 -25.77 -6.68
CA VAL A 209 8.25 -25.81 -5.29
C VAL A 209 9.28 -25.12 -4.40
N GLY A 210 8.83 -24.40 -3.38
CA GLY A 210 9.71 -23.70 -2.44
C GLY A 210 10.20 -24.64 -1.36
N VAL A 211 11.48 -24.53 -1.00
CA VAL A 211 12.06 -25.17 0.19
C VAL A 211 12.71 -24.09 1.03
N GLY A 212 12.66 -24.25 2.36
CA GLY A 212 13.33 -23.32 3.27
C GLY A 212 14.84 -23.33 3.03
N LYS A 213 15.47 -22.16 3.10
CA LYS A 213 16.94 -22.05 3.03
C LYS A 213 17.54 -22.84 4.18
N ASP A 214 18.40 -23.80 3.90
CA ASP A 214 18.75 -24.86 4.84
C ASP A 214 19.56 -24.36 6.06
N ASN A 215 20.08 -23.13 6.01
CA ASN A 215 20.71 -22.48 7.17
C ASN A 215 19.85 -21.41 7.85
N MET A 216 18.80 -20.84 7.21
CA MET A 216 17.94 -19.77 7.74
C MET A 216 18.67 -18.66 8.55
N GLY A 217 19.84 -18.22 8.09
CA GLY A 217 20.65 -17.20 8.80
C GLY A 217 21.68 -17.75 9.80
N GLY A 218 21.68 -19.06 10.03
CA GLY A 218 22.75 -19.78 10.72
C GLY A 218 24.02 -19.91 9.88
N VAL A 219 25.14 -20.18 10.56
CA VAL A 219 26.47 -20.34 9.93
C VAL A 219 26.56 -21.63 9.10
N THR A 220 25.83 -22.68 9.50
CA THR A 220 25.89 -24.01 8.88
C THR A 220 24.51 -24.44 8.39
N ALA A 221 24.46 -25.12 7.24
CA ALA A 221 23.23 -25.72 6.71
C ALA A 221 22.83 -26.96 7.53
N ALA A 222 21.52 -27.18 7.67
CA ALA A 222 20.97 -28.32 8.42
C ALA A 222 21.14 -29.68 7.70
N GLY A 223 21.55 -29.68 6.43
CA GLY A 223 21.77 -30.88 5.62
C GLY A 223 20.48 -31.54 5.14
N ARG A 224 19.32 -30.85 5.20
CA ARG A 224 18.03 -31.40 4.77
C ARG A 224 17.87 -31.33 3.25
N VAL A 225 18.48 -30.33 2.62
CA VAL A 225 18.50 -30.16 1.15
C VAL A 225 19.94 -29.97 0.72
N THR A 226 20.53 -30.99 0.10
CA THR A 226 21.94 -31.00 -0.28
C THR A 226 22.12 -31.21 -1.78
N THR A 227 23.20 -30.65 -2.35
CA THR A 227 23.52 -30.82 -3.77
C THR A 227 23.63 -32.29 -4.16
N ALA A 228 24.21 -33.13 -3.28
CA ALA A 228 24.35 -34.55 -3.53
C ALA A 228 23.02 -35.32 -3.56
N GLY A 229 22.06 -34.94 -2.70
CA GLY A 229 20.77 -35.63 -2.60
C GLY A 229 19.71 -35.12 -3.56
N SER A 230 19.56 -33.80 -3.67
CA SER A 230 18.47 -33.15 -4.43
C SER A 230 18.95 -32.43 -5.69
N GLY A 231 20.26 -32.30 -5.90
CA GLY A 231 20.83 -31.42 -6.92
C GLY A 231 20.71 -29.92 -6.58
N ILE A 232 20.28 -29.58 -5.36
CA ILE A 232 20.06 -28.20 -4.92
C ILE A 232 21.06 -27.87 -3.81
N ASP A 233 21.82 -26.80 -3.97
CA ASP A 233 22.54 -26.19 -2.85
C ASP A 233 21.56 -25.47 -1.92
N GLY A 234 21.09 -26.17 -0.88
CA GLY A 234 20.12 -25.64 0.08
C GLY A 234 20.60 -24.44 0.90
N ALA A 235 21.91 -24.17 0.94
CA ALA A 235 22.47 -23.01 1.64
C ALA A 235 22.38 -21.71 0.81
N THR A 236 22.07 -21.81 -0.48
CA THR A 236 22.06 -20.70 -1.43
C THR A 236 20.63 -20.36 -1.84
N LEU A 237 20.22 -19.10 -1.64
CA LEU A 237 18.89 -18.66 -2.10
C LEU A 237 18.82 -18.71 -3.63
N GLY A 238 17.68 -19.11 -4.18
CA GLY A 238 17.50 -19.22 -5.64
C GLY A 238 18.21 -20.40 -6.30
N ALA A 239 18.99 -21.20 -5.58
CA ALA A 239 19.45 -22.49 -6.08
C ALA A 239 18.26 -23.36 -6.47
N SER A 240 18.39 -24.07 -7.59
CA SER A 240 17.29 -24.83 -8.18
C SER A 240 17.76 -26.16 -8.72
N GLY A 241 16.87 -27.15 -8.68
CA GLY A 241 17.16 -28.54 -9.04
C GLY A 241 15.89 -29.38 -8.85
N GLY A 242 16.07 -30.67 -8.59
CA GLY A 242 14.98 -31.65 -8.61
C GLY A 242 14.70 -32.20 -10.01
N ALA A 243 13.79 -33.18 -10.09
CA ALA A 243 13.44 -33.87 -11.33
C ALA A 243 11.94 -34.14 -11.40
N GLN A 244 11.33 -33.81 -12.54
CA GLN A 244 9.93 -34.13 -12.85
C GLN A 244 9.73 -35.63 -13.10
N ASN A 245 10.71 -36.28 -13.73
CA ASN A 245 10.72 -37.70 -14.02
C ASN A 245 12.00 -38.34 -13.47
N VAL A 246 11.87 -39.56 -12.94
CA VAL A 246 13.00 -40.34 -12.44
C VAL A 246 13.06 -41.67 -13.19
N THR A 247 14.23 -41.98 -13.74
CA THR A 247 14.53 -43.29 -14.33
C THR A 247 15.06 -44.22 -13.25
N MET A 248 14.45 -45.39 -13.10
CA MET A 248 14.97 -46.44 -12.23
C MET A 248 16.32 -46.95 -12.76
N THR A 249 17.33 -46.89 -11.90
CA THR A 249 18.65 -47.48 -12.14
C THR A 249 18.73 -48.89 -11.55
N ALA A 250 19.70 -49.69 -12.01
CA ALA A 250 19.94 -51.03 -11.46
C ALA A 250 20.18 -50.99 -9.93
N ALA A 251 20.80 -49.93 -9.41
CA ALA A 251 21.05 -49.75 -7.98
C ALA A 251 19.78 -49.51 -7.14
N GLN A 252 18.66 -49.14 -7.79
CA GLN A 252 17.37 -48.92 -7.12
C GLN A 252 16.47 -50.16 -7.15
N MET A 253 16.92 -51.26 -7.77
CA MET A 253 16.21 -52.55 -7.75
C MET A 253 16.68 -53.38 -6.56
N PRO A 254 15.77 -53.90 -5.71
CA PRO A 254 16.15 -54.90 -4.72
C PRO A 254 16.84 -56.10 -5.35
N ALA A 255 17.83 -56.65 -4.64
CA ALA A 255 18.47 -57.89 -5.04
C ALA A 255 17.40 -58.99 -5.14
N HIS A 256 17.38 -59.68 -6.28
CA HIS A 256 16.48 -60.78 -6.56
C HIS A 256 17.21 -61.79 -7.45
N ASP A 257 16.76 -63.04 -7.41
CA ASP A 257 17.26 -64.13 -8.24
C ASP A 257 16.11 -64.89 -8.91
N HIS A 258 16.44 -65.64 -9.95
CA HIS A 258 15.51 -66.54 -10.62
C HIS A 258 16.03 -67.96 -10.47
N ASN A 259 15.22 -68.82 -9.86
CA ASN A 259 15.54 -70.25 -9.78
C ASN A 259 15.05 -70.95 -11.04
N VAL A 260 15.95 -71.14 -12.00
CA VAL A 260 15.67 -71.86 -13.24
C VAL A 260 16.20 -73.29 -13.12
N ALA A 261 15.30 -74.24 -12.90
CA ALA A 261 15.62 -75.66 -12.89
C ALA A 261 15.28 -76.28 -14.26
N ALA A 262 16.29 -76.63 -15.04
CA ALA A 262 16.11 -77.41 -16.27
C ALA A 262 16.32 -78.90 -15.97
N THR A 263 15.25 -79.70 -16.05
CA THR A 263 15.35 -81.16 -15.94
C THR A 263 15.11 -81.77 -17.31
N GLN A 264 16.11 -82.44 -17.88
CA GLN A 264 15.93 -83.27 -19.07
C GLN A 264 15.75 -84.72 -18.65
N ALA A 265 14.62 -85.32 -19.02
CA ALA A 265 14.45 -86.76 -18.87
C ALA A 265 15.45 -87.50 -19.75
N ALA A 266 16.05 -88.58 -19.24
CA ALA A 266 16.98 -89.40 -20.01
C ALA A 266 16.34 -89.84 -21.35
N HIS A 267 17.03 -89.58 -22.46
CA HIS A 267 16.59 -90.01 -23.79
C HIS A 267 17.77 -90.58 -24.59
N LYS A 268 17.47 -91.33 -25.66
CA LYS A 268 18.46 -92.05 -26.46
C LYS A 268 18.33 -91.67 -27.93
N HIS A 269 19.46 -91.60 -28.64
CA HIS A 269 19.48 -91.52 -30.09
C HIS A 269 19.74 -92.89 -30.70
N THR A 270 18.89 -93.29 -31.64
CA THR A 270 18.92 -94.61 -32.26
C THR A 270 19.32 -94.49 -33.73
N VAL A 271 20.40 -95.18 -34.13
CA VAL A 271 20.84 -95.24 -35.53
C VAL A 271 20.47 -96.60 -36.13
N PRO A 272 19.62 -96.66 -37.18
CA PRO A 272 19.31 -97.91 -37.86
C PRO A 272 20.46 -98.28 -38.81
N ILE A 273 21.12 -99.41 -38.56
CA ILE A 273 22.14 -99.98 -39.45
C ILE A 273 21.67 -101.30 -40.04
N SER A 274 21.71 -101.41 -41.37
CA SER A 274 21.26 -102.61 -42.11
C SER A 274 22.36 -103.66 -42.32
N ARG A 275 23.53 -103.48 -41.70
CA ARG A 275 24.69 -104.38 -41.79
C ARG A 275 25.50 -104.33 -40.51
N THR A 276 26.14 -105.45 -40.13
CA THR A 276 27.01 -105.51 -38.96
C THR A 276 28.18 -104.53 -39.11
N ILE A 277 28.24 -103.54 -38.23
CA ILE A 277 29.30 -102.53 -38.16
C ILE A 277 29.65 -102.33 -36.68
N SER A 278 30.92 -102.04 -36.39
CA SER A 278 31.38 -101.70 -35.05
C SER A 278 31.28 -100.19 -34.85
N VAL A 279 30.43 -99.75 -33.91
CA VAL A 279 30.27 -98.33 -33.57
C VAL A 279 30.81 -98.11 -32.17
N GLN A 280 31.76 -97.18 -32.04
CA GLN A 280 32.24 -96.74 -30.73
C GLN A 280 31.25 -95.72 -30.17
N THR A 281 30.50 -96.11 -29.15
CA THR A 281 29.61 -95.24 -28.41
C THR A 281 30.39 -94.47 -27.36
N GLY A 282 30.14 -93.16 -27.24
CA GLY A 282 30.79 -92.31 -26.24
C GLY A 282 30.62 -92.90 -24.84
N GLY A 283 31.72 -93.40 -24.25
CA GLY A 283 31.77 -93.90 -22.88
C GLY A 283 31.37 -95.36 -22.63
N SER A 284 31.14 -96.22 -23.63
CA SER A 284 30.87 -97.66 -23.38
C SER A 284 31.39 -98.60 -24.48
N ALA A 285 31.50 -99.89 -24.15
CA ALA A 285 32.14 -100.93 -24.95
C ALA A 285 31.53 -101.12 -26.35
N LEU A 286 32.38 -101.54 -27.31
CA LEU A 286 32.07 -101.75 -28.72
C LEU A 286 30.83 -102.64 -28.93
N ALA A 287 29.72 -102.05 -29.41
CA ALA A 287 28.52 -102.80 -29.75
C ALA A 287 28.65 -103.44 -31.15
N THR A 288 28.37 -104.74 -31.27
CA THR A 288 28.39 -105.48 -32.56
C THR A 288 27.11 -106.27 -32.77
N GLY A 289 26.28 -105.87 -33.75
CA GLY A 289 25.05 -106.55 -34.15
C GLY A 289 24.33 -105.84 -35.29
N ALA A 290 23.39 -106.52 -35.97
CA ALA A 290 22.46 -105.89 -36.92
C ALA A 290 21.16 -105.56 -36.16
N GLY A 291 20.86 -104.27 -36.02
CA GLY A 291 19.75 -103.76 -35.22
C GLY A 291 20.03 -102.35 -34.70
N PRO A 292 19.04 -101.67 -34.10
CA PRO A 292 19.22 -100.30 -33.62
C PRO A 292 20.23 -100.24 -32.46
N ILE A 293 21.24 -99.37 -32.56
CA ILE A 293 22.25 -99.14 -31.51
C ILE A 293 21.99 -97.78 -30.86
N ASP A 294 21.97 -97.75 -29.52
CA ASP A 294 21.77 -96.53 -28.72
C ASP A 294 23.12 -95.89 -28.37
N THR A 295 23.28 -94.60 -28.68
CA THR A 295 24.46 -93.82 -28.30
C THR A 295 24.06 -92.75 -27.29
N SER A 296 24.54 -92.80 -26.05
CA SER A 296 24.28 -91.77 -25.03
C SER A 296 25.44 -90.77 -24.95
N GLU A 297 25.15 -89.47 -24.98
CA GLU A 297 26.04 -88.47 -24.36
C GLU A 297 25.47 -88.10 -22.99
N GLU A 298 26.32 -88.10 -21.95
CA GLU A 298 25.91 -87.90 -20.55
C GLU A 298 25.61 -86.44 -20.17
N THR A 299 25.87 -85.45 -21.03
CA THR A 299 25.56 -84.05 -20.70
C THR A 299 25.24 -83.23 -21.95
N PRO A 300 23.99 -83.18 -22.42
CA PRO A 300 23.60 -82.12 -23.35
C PRO A 300 23.74 -80.78 -22.62
N ALA A 301 24.51 -79.86 -23.19
CA ALA A 301 24.63 -78.50 -22.68
C ALA A 301 23.27 -77.79 -22.85
N ILE A 302 22.44 -77.81 -21.80
CA ILE A 302 21.18 -77.05 -21.78
C ILE A 302 21.52 -75.63 -21.35
N THR A 303 21.53 -74.71 -22.32
CA THR A 303 21.59 -73.28 -22.02
C THR A 303 20.17 -72.78 -21.89
N VAL A 304 19.74 -72.46 -20.66
CA VAL A 304 18.52 -71.67 -20.44
C VAL A 304 18.96 -70.22 -20.28
N THR A 305 18.56 -69.39 -21.24
CA THR A 305 18.75 -67.94 -21.16
C THR A 305 17.39 -67.34 -20.86
N GLU A 306 17.29 -66.60 -19.76
CA GLU A 306 16.13 -65.74 -19.51
C GLU A 306 16.40 -64.39 -20.16
N ASP A 307 15.40 -63.84 -20.86
CA ASP A 307 15.49 -62.49 -21.40
C ASP A 307 15.57 -61.47 -20.27
N SER A 308 16.38 -60.43 -20.43
CA SER A 308 16.39 -59.32 -19.47
C SER A 308 15.07 -58.55 -19.56
N ILE A 309 14.30 -58.51 -18.47
CA ILE A 309 13.11 -57.67 -18.34
C ILE A 309 13.44 -56.40 -17.55
N GLY A 310 13.09 -55.25 -18.12
CA GLY A 310 13.43 -53.91 -17.61
C GLY A 310 13.96 -53.02 -18.73
N GLY A 311 13.92 -51.70 -18.56
CA GLY A 311 14.34 -50.80 -19.63
C GLY A 311 14.59 -49.35 -19.23
N GLY A 312 14.72 -49.07 -17.93
CA GLY A 312 15.00 -47.71 -17.44
C GLY A 312 13.92 -46.68 -17.82
N GLN A 313 12.66 -47.10 -17.91
CA GLN A 313 11.57 -46.17 -18.20
C GLN A 313 11.41 -45.18 -17.05
N ALA A 314 11.30 -43.90 -17.39
CA ALA A 314 11.13 -42.85 -16.39
C ALA A 314 9.69 -42.86 -15.87
N HIS A 315 9.53 -42.77 -14.56
CA HIS A 315 8.21 -42.57 -13.94
C HIS A 315 8.03 -41.10 -13.52
N ASN A 316 6.79 -40.66 -13.40
CA ASN A 316 6.47 -39.35 -12.86
C ASN A 316 6.92 -39.28 -11.39
N ASN A 317 7.56 -38.18 -11.01
CA ASN A 317 7.98 -37.87 -9.66
C ASN A 317 7.31 -36.58 -9.13
N MET A 318 6.38 -36.01 -9.89
CA MET A 318 5.60 -34.85 -9.45
C MET A 318 4.50 -35.27 -8.48
N PRO A 319 4.42 -34.66 -7.29
CA PRO A 319 3.26 -34.80 -6.42
C PRO A 319 2.02 -34.14 -7.06
N PRO A 320 0.80 -34.49 -6.61
CA PRO A 320 -0.40 -33.74 -6.96
C PRO A 320 -0.18 -32.24 -6.75
N SER A 321 -0.39 -31.43 -7.79
CA SER A 321 -0.03 -30.01 -7.82
C SER A 321 -1.11 -29.20 -8.53
N ILE A 322 -1.28 -27.94 -8.13
CA ILE A 322 -2.14 -26.95 -8.79
C ILE A 322 -1.27 -25.86 -9.43
N VAL A 323 -1.69 -25.37 -10.60
CA VAL A 323 -0.98 -24.28 -11.29
C VAL A 323 -1.58 -22.95 -10.85
N CYS A 324 -0.72 -22.11 -10.28
CA CYS A 324 -1.01 -20.74 -9.88
C CYS A 324 0.19 -19.86 -10.28
N ASN A 325 -0.03 -18.55 -10.33
CA ASN A 325 1.05 -17.60 -10.52
C ASN A 325 1.74 -17.30 -9.19
N PHE A 326 2.98 -16.81 -9.28
CA PHE A 326 3.69 -16.23 -8.15
C PHE A 326 4.03 -14.78 -8.45
N ILE A 327 3.76 -13.90 -7.49
CA ILE A 327 4.02 -12.46 -7.58
C ILE A 327 4.92 -12.02 -6.42
N VAL A 328 5.81 -11.07 -6.67
CA VAL A 328 6.70 -10.47 -5.66
C VAL A 328 6.24 -9.05 -5.36
N TYR A 329 6.09 -8.73 -4.08
CA TYR A 329 5.71 -7.39 -3.63
C TYR A 329 6.89 -6.42 -3.75
N VAL A 330 6.68 -5.28 -4.41
CA VAL A 330 7.78 -4.34 -4.73
C VAL A 330 7.69 -2.98 -4.04
N GLY A 331 6.63 -2.73 -3.26
CA GLY A 331 6.42 -1.46 -2.56
C GLY A 331 5.78 -0.38 -3.44
N VAL A 332 5.72 0.85 -2.90
CA VAL A 332 5.44 2.10 -3.67
C VAL A 332 6.74 2.68 -4.21
#